data_AF-A0A3P0P2E8-F1
#
_entry.id   AF-A0A3P0P2E8-F1
#
_cell.length_a   1.000
_cell.length_b   1.000
_cell.length_c   1.000
_cell.angle_alpha   90.00
_cell.angle_beta   90.00
_cell.angle_gamma   90.00
#
_symmetry.space_group_name_H-M   'P 1'
#
loop_
_entity.id
_entity.type
_entity.pdbx_description
1 polymer ?
#
loop_
_entity_poly.entity_id
_entity_poly.type
_entity_poly.pdbx_seq_one_letter_code
_entity_poly.pdbx_strand_id
1 'polypeptide(L)'
;MKEEDEDFKSIRRNKQALISAIEKGRSDRWILRLWSRFIKARDSYRCVCCNSKERIQSHHIVRKTLYPWGAFELGNGITLCYECHGRVHEQFNGRPDLLLPLGAEQGDDQDEWAFLFGLLLDDARFRGVDEEEFYYLGDHMLKFFVKCQGYDDLYKLVAQGELSRIRFAHEIWRSMPEAWYTDFISELIRSHFFEIPMRS
;
A
#
# COMPACT_ATOMS: atom_id res chain seq x y z
N MET A 1 -2.42 -22.80 -19.53
CA MET A 1 -1.25 -23.59 -19.04
C MET A 1 0.10 -23.16 -19.63
N LYS A 2 0.39 -23.28 -20.94
CA LYS A 2 1.71 -22.85 -21.48
C LYS A 2 1.93 -21.33 -21.49
N GLU A 3 0.89 -20.53 -21.79
CA GLU A 3 1.00 -19.06 -21.80
C GLU A 3 1.08 -18.44 -20.41
N GLU A 4 0.32 -18.95 -19.44
CA GLU A 4 0.38 -18.50 -18.03
C GLU A 4 1.77 -18.72 -17.42
N ASP A 5 2.39 -19.86 -17.72
CA ASP A 5 3.74 -20.18 -17.24
C ASP A 5 4.81 -19.25 -17.85
N GLU A 6 4.65 -18.83 -19.10
CA GLU A 6 5.54 -17.85 -19.73
C GLU A 6 5.36 -16.43 -19.19
N ASP A 7 4.14 -16.02 -18.84
CA ASP A 7 3.89 -14.69 -18.25
C ASP A 7 4.55 -14.59 -16.86
N PHE A 8 4.37 -15.61 -16.01
CA PHE A 8 5.05 -15.64 -14.71
C PHE A 8 6.57 -15.69 -14.81
N LYS A 9 7.14 -16.42 -15.79
CA LYS A 9 8.60 -16.38 -16.06
C LYS A 9 9.07 -14.97 -16.41
N SER A 10 8.32 -14.24 -17.23
CA SER A 10 8.62 -12.86 -17.60
C SER A 10 8.59 -11.92 -16.38
N ILE A 11 7.56 -12.05 -15.53
CA ILE A 11 7.45 -11.26 -14.28
C ILE A 11 8.63 -11.55 -13.35
N ARG A 12 8.98 -12.84 -13.13
CA ARG A 12 10.15 -13.24 -12.33
C ARG A 12 11.47 -12.70 -12.87
N ARG A 13 11.66 -12.71 -14.19
CA ARG A 13 12.85 -12.11 -14.83
C ARG A 13 12.95 -10.61 -14.56
N ASN A 14 11.83 -9.89 -14.63
CA ASN A 14 11.78 -8.47 -14.29
C ASN A 14 12.08 -8.22 -12.80
N LYS A 15 11.52 -9.04 -11.91
CA LYS A 15 11.81 -9.01 -10.46
C LYS A 15 13.30 -9.23 -10.19
N GLN A 16 13.91 -10.26 -10.78
CA GLN A 16 15.33 -10.55 -10.59
C GLN A 16 16.24 -9.42 -11.10
N ALA A 17 15.88 -8.79 -12.22
CA ALA A 17 16.61 -7.65 -12.75
C ALA A 17 16.55 -6.44 -11.79
N LEU A 18 15.39 -6.19 -11.18
CA LEU A 18 15.22 -5.15 -10.16
C LEU A 18 16.08 -5.44 -8.93
N ILE A 19 15.95 -6.64 -8.34
CA ILE A 19 16.72 -7.06 -7.16
C ILE A 19 18.23 -6.93 -7.42
N SER A 20 18.72 -7.45 -8.54
CA SER A 20 20.15 -7.35 -8.87
C SER A 20 20.62 -5.90 -9.03
N ALA A 21 19.78 -4.98 -9.49
CA ALA A 21 20.15 -3.58 -9.59
C ALA A 21 20.24 -2.90 -8.22
N ILE A 22 19.35 -3.26 -7.29
CA ILE A 22 19.39 -2.80 -5.89
C ILE A 22 20.67 -3.30 -5.21
N GLU A 23 20.94 -4.60 -5.28
CA GLU A 23 22.14 -5.23 -4.69
C GLU A 23 23.46 -4.65 -5.22
N LYS A 24 23.48 -4.29 -6.51
CA LYS A 24 24.66 -3.65 -7.14
C LYS A 24 24.76 -2.15 -6.88
N GLY A 25 23.89 -1.57 -6.06
CA GLY A 25 23.90 -0.14 -5.74
C GLY A 25 23.76 0.76 -6.96
N ARG A 26 22.92 0.39 -7.93
CA ARG A 26 22.65 1.24 -9.10
C ARG A 26 21.91 2.51 -8.67
N SER A 27 21.94 3.54 -9.52
CA SER A 27 21.26 4.80 -9.21
C SER A 27 19.75 4.63 -9.05
N ASP A 28 19.13 5.41 -8.18
CA ASP A 28 17.68 5.38 -7.93
C ASP A 28 16.87 5.53 -9.22
N ARG A 29 17.31 6.41 -10.13
CA ARG A 29 16.68 6.58 -11.45
C ARG A 29 16.64 5.27 -12.24
N TRP A 30 17.72 4.49 -12.18
CA TRP A 30 17.79 3.20 -12.85
C TRP A 30 16.90 2.16 -12.18
N ILE A 31 16.95 2.09 -10.84
CA ILE A 31 16.14 1.16 -10.05
C ILE A 31 14.64 1.46 -10.26
N LEU A 32 14.22 2.72 -10.18
CA LEU A 32 12.84 3.15 -10.45
C LEU A 32 12.34 2.73 -11.83
N ARG A 33 13.21 2.78 -12.85
CA ARG A 33 12.85 2.33 -14.21
C ARG A 33 12.59 0.82 -14.25
N LEU A 34 13.40 0.03 -13.54
CA LEU A 34 13.20 -1.41 -13.43
C LEU A 34 11.97 -1.76 -12.59
N TRP A 35 11.76 -1.03 -11.49
CA TRP A 35 10.57 -1.15 -10.66
C TRP A 35 9.30 -0.85 -11.46
N SER A 36 9.26 0.27 -12.18
CA SER A 36 8.13 0.62 -13.06
C SER A 36 7.86 -0.45 -14.12
N ARG A 37 8.91 -1.04 -14.69
CA ARG A 37 8.79 -2.16 -15.65
C ARG A 37 8.23 -3.41 -14.98
N PHE A 38 8.69 -3.75 -13.79
CA PHE A 38 8.18 -4.88 -13.01
C PHE A 38 6.69 -4.69 -12.68
N ILE A 39 6.31 -3.53 -12.13
CA ILE A 39 4.90 -3.22 -11.76
C ILE A 39 3.98 -3.36 -12.97
N LYS A 40 4.34 -2.75 -14.11
CA LYS A 40 3.53 -2.87 -15.34
C LYS A 40 3.45 -4.29 -15.87
N ALA A 41 4.53 -5.07 -15.79
CA ALA A 41 4.51 -6.47 -16.20
C ALA A 41 3.63 -7.32 -15.27
N ARG A 42 3.78 -7.16 -13.95
CA ARG A 42 2.97 -7.86 -12.94
C ARG A 42 1.49 -7.60 -13.14
N ASP A 43 1.12 -6.37 -13.49
CA ASP A 43 -0.27 -5.96 -13.69
C ASP A 43 -0.79 -6.27 -15.12
N SER A 44 -0.07 -7.11 -15.88
CA SER A 44 -0.40 -7.51 -17.25
C SER A 44 -0.56 -6.32 -18.21
N TYR A 45 0.26 -5.28 -18.02
CA TYR A 45 0.30 -4.05 -18.82
C TYR A 45 -1.08 -3.40 -19.00
N ARG A 46 -1.84 -3.32 -17.91
CA ARG A 46 -3.13 -2.63 -17.89
C ARG A 46 -3.34 -1.87 -16.59
N CYS A 47 -4.22 -0.89 -16.63
CA CYS A 47 -4.73 -0.24 -15.44
C CYS A 47 -5.44 -1.26 -14.56
N VAL A 48 -5.02 -1.42 -13.31
CA VAL A 48 -5.66 -2.34 -12.36
C VAL A 48 -7.07 -1.86 -11.99
N CYS A 49 -7.32 -0.55 -12.01
CA CYS A 49 -8.64 0.01 -11.70
C CYS A 49 -9.68 -0.18 -12.82
N CYS A 50 -9.31 -0.01 -14.10
CA CYS A 50 -10.27 0.02 -15.20
C CYS A 50 -9.94 -0.88 -16.40
N ASN A 51 -8.86 -1.67 -16.32
CA ASN A 51 -8.34 -2.55 -17.38
C ASN A 51 -7.87 -1.85 -18.67
N SER A 52 -7.87 -0.52 -18.74
CA SER A 52 -7.33 0.21 -19.89
C SER A 52 -5.84 -0.07 -20.10
N LYS A 53 -5.43 -0.26 -21.36
CA LYS A 53 -4.02 -0.40 -21.76
C LYS A 53 -3.41 0.92 -22.25
N GLU A 54 -4.23 1.97 -22.33
CA GLU A 54 -3.83 3.26 -22.86
C GLU A 54 -3.09 4.11 -21.82
N ARG A 55 -1.94 4.64 -22.22
CA ARG A 55 -1.12 5.59 -21.42
C ARG A 55 -0.92 5.14 -19.97
N ILE A 56 -0.63 3.86 -19.78
CA ILE A 56 -0.42 3.26 -18.45
C ILE A 56 0.88 3.73 -17.80
N GLN A 57 0.82 3.89 -16.48
CA GLN A 57 1.89 4.39 -15.63
C GLN A 57 1.92 3.61 -14.31
N SER A 58 3.12 3.39 -13.77
CA SER A 58 3.26 2.88 -12.41
C SER A 58 3.09 4.02 -11.42
N HIS A 59 2.20 3.83 -10.46
CA HIS A 59 1.91 4.73 -9.36
C HIS A 59 2.43 4.13 -8.05
N HIS A 60 2.98 4.98 -7.17
CA HIS A 60 3.37 4.59 -5.82
C HIS A 60 2.16 4.74 -4.91
N ILE A 61 1.71 3.66 -4.25
CA ILE A 61 0.56 3.73 -3.34
C ILE A 61 0.90 4.63 -2.16
N VAL A 62 1.96 4.29 -1.42
CA VAL A 62 2.55 5.17 -0.41
C VAL A 62 3.66 5.98 -1.07
N ARG A 63 3.51 7.30 -1.06
CA ARG A 63 4.40 8.23 -1.76
C ARG A 63 5.83 8.11 -1.24
N LYS A 64 6.80 8.06 -2.17
CA LYS A 64 8.24 8.05 -1.84
C LYS A 64 8.72 9.30 -1.07
N THR A 65 7.99 10.41 -1.13
CA THR A 65 8.32 11.63 -0.36
C THR A 65 7.99 11.44 1.11
N LEU A 66 6.94 10.69 1.40
CA LEU A 66 6.55 10.35 2.77
C LEU A 66 7.42 9.21 3.32
N TYR A 67 7.58 8.13 2.54
CA TYR A 67 8.33 6.95 2.97
C TYR A 67 9.33 6.47 1.90
N PRO A 68 10.52 7.09 1.81
CA PRO A 68 11.53 6.79 0.80
C PRO A 68 11.99 5.33 0.79
N TRP A 69 12.06 4.69 1.97
CA TRP A 69 12.49 3.30 2.12
C TRP A 69 11.55 2.31 1.43
N GLY A 70 10.28 2.66 1.20
CA GLY A 70 9.30 1.83 0.48
C GLY A 70 9.30 2.03 -1.03
N ALA A 71 10.17 2.87 -1.59
CA ALA A 71 10.09 3.30 -2.99
C ALA A 71 10.25 2.16 -4.02
N PHE A 72 10.88 1.05 -3.62
CA PHE A 72 11.16 -0.11 -4.48
C PHE A 72 10.41 -1.38 -4.07
N GLU A 73 9.58 -1.29 -3.02
CA GLU A 73 8.74 -2.42 -2.58
C GLU A 73 7.78 -2.83 -3.69
N LEU A 74 7.61 -4.13 -3.88
CA LEU A 74 6.84 -4.69 -4.98
C LEU A 74 5.35 -4.38 -4.78
N GLY A 75 4.86 -4.52 -3.54
CA GLY A 75 3.48 -4.20 -3.16
C GLY A 75 3.19 -2.70 -3.11
N ASN A 76 4.20 -1.82 -3.08
CA ASN A 76 3.99 -0.36 -3.01
C ASN A 76 3.82 0.29 -4.39
N GLY A 77 3.44 -0.50 -5.40
CA GLY A 77 3.25 -0.04 -6.77
C GLY A 77 2.00 -0.63 -7.39
N ILE A 78 1.30 0.18 -8.19
CA ILE A 78 0.12 -0.21 -8.96
C ILE A 78 0.16 0.42 -10.35
N THR A 79 -0.27 -0.30 -11.38
CA THR A 79 -0.40 0.25 -12.73
C THR A 79 -1.76 0.94 -12.89
N LEU A 80 -1.75 2.22 -13.27
CA LEU A 80 -2.95 3.00 -13.56
C LEU A 80 -2.85 3.64 -14.96
N CYS A 81 -3.97 3.81 -15.65
CA CYS A 81 -4.01 4.66 -16.85
C CYS A 81 -3.95 6.14 -16.44
N TYR A 82 -3.63 7.02 -17.39
CA TYR A 82 -3.56 8.47 -17.16
C TYR A 82 -4.79 9.05 -16.44
N GLU A 83 -6.00 8.58 -16.77
CA GLU A 83 -7.24 9.06 -16.15
C GLU A 83 -7.38 8.61 -14.70
N CYS A 84 -7.22 7.32 -14.42
CA CYS A 84 -7.27 6.80 -13.05
C CYS A 84 -6.14 7.40 -12.20
N HIS A 85 -4.94 7.55 -12.76
CA HIS A 85 -3.80 8.18 -12.10
C HIS A 85 -4.08 9.65 -11.76
N GLY A 86 -4.75 10.38 -12.66
CA GLY A 86 -5.16 11.76 -12.43
C GLY A 86 -6.18 11.90 -11.30
N ARG A 87 -7.16 10.98 -11.22
CA ARG A 87 -8.18 10.97 -10.16
C ARG A 87 -7.60 10.74 -8.77
N VAL A 88 -6.65 9.81 -8.67
CA VAL A 88 -5.89 9.57 -7.43
C VAL A 88 -5.20 10.86 -6.99
N HIS A 89 -4.61 11.62 -7.92
CA HIS A 89 -4.00 12.90 -7.59
C HIS A 89 -4.93 14.13 -7.61
N GLU A 90 -6.24 13.96 -7.81
CA GLU A 90 -7.16 15.09 -8.01
C GLU A 90 -7.24 15.98 -6.78
N GLN A 91 -7.15 15.39 -5.59
CA GLN A 91 -7.18 16.12 -4.33
C GLN A 91 -5.84 16.79 -4.01
N PHE A 92 -4.70 16.17 -4.37
CA PHE A 92 -3.38 16.76 -4.07
C PHE A 92 -2.23 16.23 -4.94
N ASN A 93 -1.63 17.18 -5.67
CA ASN A 93 -0.42 17.00 -6.48
C ASN A 93 0.86 17.56 -5.82
N GLY A 94 0.76 18.06 -4.58
CA GLY A 94 1.85 18.74 -3.87
C GLY A 94 2.83 17.79 -3.17
N ARG A 95 3.77 18.39 -2.43
CA ARG A 95 4.57 17.68 -1.41
C ARG A 95 3.94 17.97 -0.05
N PRO A 96 3.59 16.97 0.76
CA PRO A 96 3.02 17.19 2.08
C PRO A 96 4.06 17.82 3.01
N ASP A 97 3.62 18.71 3.90
CA ASP A 97 4.42 19.17 5.03
C ASP A 97 4.54 18.05 6.08
N LEU A 98 5.74 17.51 6.20
CA LEU A 98 6.05 16.40 7.11
C LEU A 98 5.99 16.80 8.59
N LEU A 99 5.83 18.09 8.91
CA LEU A 99 5.60 18.57 10.28
C LEU A 99 4.14 18.42 10.73
N LEU A 100 3.22 18.20 9.80
CA LEU A 100 1.80 18.03 10.12
C LEU A 100 1.45 16.56 10.32
N PRO A 101 0.37 16.26 11.07
CA PRO A 101 -0.14 14.89 11.18
C PRO A 101 -0.43 14.28 9.81
N LEU A 102 -0.32 12.95 9.69
CA LEU A 102 -0.71 12.24 8.49
C LEU A 102 -2.18 12.54 8.15
N GLY A 103 -2.48 12.90 6.90
CA GLY A 103 -3.82 13.30 6.45
C GLY A 103 -4.23 14.74 6.82
N ALA A 104 -3.39 15.52 7.51
CA ALA A 104 -3.67 16.94 7.78
C ALA A 104 -3.59 17.82 6.52
N GLU A 105 -2.80 17.38 5.54
CA GLU A 105 -2.83 17.89 4.17
C GLU A 105 -3.35 16.80 3.26
N GLN A 106 -4.11 17.19 2.22
CA GLN A 106 -4.85 16.31 1.29
C GLN A 106 -3.96 15.34 0.46
N GLY A 107 -2.67 15.20 0.80
CA GLY A 107 -1.67 14.45 0.04
C GLY A 107 -1.50 12.99 0.39
N ASP A 108 -1.76 12.62 1.64
CA ASP A 108 -1.59 11.26 2.13
C ASP A 108 -2.95 10.78 2.68
N ASP A 109 -3.84 10.44 1.75
CA ASP A 109 -5.19 9.98 2.03
C ASP A 109 -5.19 8.48 2.35
N GLN A 110 -5.57 8.17 3.59
CA GLN A 110 -5.72 6.81 4.08
C GLN A 110 -6.71 6.00 3.23
N ASP A 111 -7.82 6.61 2.78
CA ASP A 111 -8.84 5.94 1.98
C ASP A 111 -8.31 5.59 0.58
N GLU A 112 -7.46 6.45 0.02
CA GLU A 112 -6.75 6.18 -1.22
C GLU A 112 -5.85 4.96 -1.09
N TRP A 113 -5.04 4.86 -0.03
CA TRP A 113 -4.16 3.72 0.17
C TRP A 113 -4.95 2.42 0.37
N ALA A 114 -5.99 2.47 1.21
CA ALA A 114 -6.89 1.35 1.40
C ALA A 114 -7.50 0.88 0.08
N PHE A 115 -8.01 1.81 -0.74
CA PHE A 115 -8.59 1.52 -2.04
C PHE A 115 -7.57 0.88 -3.00
N LEU A 116 -6.38 1.46 -3.13
CA LEU A 116 -5.35 0.97 -4.06
C LEU A 116 -4.78 -0.40 -3.63
N PHE A 117 -4.56 -0.63 -2.33
CA PHE A 117 -4.18 -1.97 -1.84
C PHE A 117 -5.31 -2.98 -2.05
N GLY A 118 -6.57 -2.57 -1.88
CA GLY A 118 -7.74 -3.40 -2.19
C GLY A 118 -7.78 -3.82 -3.66
N LEU A 119 -7.56 -2.88 -4.59
CA LEU A 119 -7.48 -3.18 -6.02
C LEU A 119 -6.37 -4.19 -6.35
N LEU A 120 -5.18 -4.07 -5.74
CA LEU A 120 -4.10 -5.03 -5.93
C LEU A 120 -4.48 -6.42 -5.41
N LEU A 121 -5.10 -6.48 -4.23
CA LEU A 121 -5.52 -7.74 -3.62
C LEU A 121 -6.56 -8.47 -4.46
N ASP A 122 -7.59 -7.74 -4.93
CA ASP A 122 -8.65 -8.30 -5.76
C ASP A 122 -8.10 -8.79 -7.11
N ASP A 123 -7.22 -8.01 -7.73
CA ASP A 123 -6.58 -8.37 -8.99
C ASP A 123 -5.63 -9.58 -8.85
N ALA A 124 -4.84 -9.64 -7.78
CA ALA A 124 -3.95 -10.77 -7.50
C ALA A 124 -4.75 -12.07 -7.35
N ARG A 125 -5.84 -12.03 -6.57
CA ARG A 125 -6.73 -13.17 -6.36
C ARG A 125 -7.45 -13.59 -7.64
N PHE A 126 -7.98 -12.63 -8.38
CA PHE A 126 -8.67 -12.89 -9.64
C PHE A 126 -7.76 -13.59 -10.66
N ARG A 127 -6.50 -13.18 -10.73
CA ARG A 127 -5.50 -13.73 -11.67
C ARG A 127 -4.69 -14.91 -11.10
N GLY A 128 -4.90 -15.28 -9.83
CA GLY A 128 -4.11 -16.31 -9.16
C GLY A 128 -2.62 -15.99 -9.07
N VAL A 129 -2.26 -14.71 -8.96
CA VAL A 129 -0.87 -14.28 -8.79
C VAL A 129 -0.48 -14.38 -7.33
N ASP A 130 0.67 -15.00 -7.04
CA ASP A 130 1.16 -15.17 -5.68
C ASP A 130 1.44 -13.80 -5.00
N GLU A 131 0.70 -13.54 -3.93
CA GLU A 131 0.72 -12.28 -3.19
C GLU A 131 2.09 -12.04 -2.50
N GLU A 132 2.71 -13.09 -1.98
CA GLU A 132 4.00 -13.00 -1.27
C GLU A 132 5.18 -12.92 -2.23
N GLU A 133 5.09 -13.54 -3.40
CA GLU A 133 6.12 -13.47 -4.43
C GLU A 133 6.12 -12.10 -5.13
N PHE A 134 4.97 -11.61 -5.57
CA PHE A 134 4.90 -10.49 -6.53
C PHE A 134 4.41 -9.17 -5.95
N TYR A 135 3.90 -9.17 -4.73
CA TYR A 135 3.38 -7.97 -4.06
C TYR A 135 4.03 -7.75 -2.69
N TYR A 136 5.22 -8.32 -2.48
CA TYR A 136 5.94 -8.21 -1.23
C TYR A 136 6.08 -6.76 -0.73
N LEU A 137 5.81 -6.59 0.57
CA LEU A 137 6.08 -5.38 1.36
C LEU A 137 7.00 -5.78 2.53
N GLY A 138 8.17 -5.15 2.60
CA GLY A 138 9.12 -5.37 3.68
C GLY A 138 8.56 -5.03 5.07
N ASP A 139 9.02 -5.76 6.09
CA ASP A 139 8.58 -5.58 7.48
C ASP A 139 8.78 -4.15 8.00
N HIS A 140 9.78 -3.43 7.47
CA HIS A 140 10.00 -2.02 7.81
C HIS A 140 8.80 -1.14 7.42
N MET A 141 8.15 -1.48 6.29
CA MET A 141 6.98 -0.76 5.80
C MET A 141 5.72 -1.16 6.58
N LEU A 142 5.57 -2.45 6.93
CA LEU A 142 4.45 -2.89 7.77
C LEU A 142 4.52 -2.26 9.17
N LYS A 143 5.73 -2.20 9.77
CA LYS A 143 5.97 -1.51 11.05
C LYS A 143 5.68 -0.01 10.96
N PHE A 144 5.96 0.62 9.82
CA PHE A 144 5.55 2.00 9.58
C PHE A 144 4.02 2.13 9.61
N PHE A 145 3.27 1.22 8.98
CA PHE A 145 1.81 1.24 9.01
C PHE A 145 1.26 1.05 10.43
N VAL A 146 1.77 0.07 11.18
CA VAL A 146 1.41 -0.15 12.60
C VAL A 146 1.68 1.10 13.43
N LYS A 147 2.82 1.77 13.22
CA LYS A 147 3.15 3.00 13.94
C LYS A 147 2.16 4.13 13.65
N CYS A 148 1.57 4.16 12.46
CA CYS A 148 0.58 5.17 12.06
C CYS A 148 -0.83 4.85 12.60
N GLN A 149 -1.26 3.59 12.52
CA GLN A 149 -2.66 3.19 12.76
C GLN A 149 -2.90 2.47 14.10
N GLY A 150 -1.87 1.87 14.69
CA GLY A 150 -2.04 0.82 15.71
C GLY A 150 -2.17 -0.57 15.07
N TYR A 151 -2.80 -1.50 15.79
CA TYR A 151 -3.11 -2.87 15.34
C TYR A 151 -1.93 -3.87 15.30
N ASP A 152 -1.17 -3.99 16.39
CA ASP A 152 -0.10 -4.99 16.52
C ASP A 152 -0.58 -6.44 16.26
N ASP A 153 -1.82 -6.78 16.62
CA ASP A 153 -2.37 -8.12 16.39
C ASP A 153 -2.52 -8.45 14.91
N LEU A 154 -2.86 -7.45 14.08
CA LEU A 154 -2.93 -7.64 12.62
C LEU A 154 -1.53 -7.95 12.06
N TYR A 155 -0.48 -7.34 12.61
CA TYR A 155 0.90 -7.62 12.22
C TYR A 155 1.36 -9.03 12.64
N LYS A 156 0.87 -9.54 13.78
CA LYS A 156 1.15 -10.92 14.21
C LYS A 156 0.60 -11.96 13.22
N LEU A 157 -0.57 -11.72 12.63
CA LEU A 157 -1.16 -12.62 11.63
C LEU A 157 -0.28 -12.73 10.36
N VAL A 158 0.38 -11.63 9.97
CA VAL A 158 1.36 -11.66 8.86
C VAL A 158 2.57 -12.50 9.25
N ALA A 159 3.09 -12.34 10.47
CA ALA A 159 4.22 -13.12 10.96
C ALA A 159 3.92 -14.63 11.06
N GLN A 160 2.66 -14.99 11.27
CA GLN A 160 2.17 -16.38 11.28
C GLN A 160 1.88 -16.93 9.88
N GLY A 161 1.93 -16.11 8.84
CA GLY A 161 1.59 -16.50 7.47
C GLY A 161 0.08 -16.65 7.22
N GLU A 162 -0.76 -16.17 8.14
CA GLU A 162 -2.23 -16.23 8.03
C GLU A 162 -2.79 -15.06 7.23
N LEU A 163 -2.00 -14.00 7.04
CA LEU A 163 -2.36 -12.80 6.34
C LEU A 163 -1.25 -12.40 5.37
N SER A 164 -1.58 -12.20 4.11
CA SER A 164 -0.60 -11.67 3.16
C SER A 164 -0.28 -10.21 3.46
N ARG A 165 0.87 -9.76 2.98
CA ARG A 165 1.38 -8.41 3.25
C ARG A 165 0.53 -7.30 2.62
N ILE A 166 0.03 -7.52 1.40
CA ILE A 166 -0.89 -6.55 0.77
C ILE A 166 -2.29 -6.58 1.35
N ARG A 167 -2.76 -7.75 1.83
CA ARG A 167 -4.02 -7.80 2.57
C ARG A 167 -3.88 -7.04 3.88
N PHE A 168 -2.81 -7.25 4.64
CA PHE A 168 -2.51 -6.44 5.81
C PHE A 168 -2.58 -4.95 5.50
N ALA A 169 -1.94 -4.50 4.41
CA ALA A 169 -1.94 -3.10 4.01
C ALA A 169 -3.37 -2.59 3.71
N HIS A 170 -4.20 -3.37 3.01
CA HIS A 170 -5.60 -3.00 2.81
C HIS A 170 -6.37 -2.89 4.14
N GLU A 171 -6.25 -3.89 5.02
CA GLU A 171 -7.01 -3.98 6.27
C GLU A 171 -6.61 -2.89 7.29
N ILE A 172 -5.31 -2.56 7.39
CA ILE A 172 -4.85 -1.55 8.34
C ILE A 172 -5.27 -0.14 7.91
N TRP A 173 -5.24 0.16 6.61
CA TRP A 173 -5.58 1.50 6.10
C TRP A 173 -7.09 1.69 5.92
N ARG A 174 -7.90 0.64 5.77
CA ARG A 174 -9.39 0.80 5.80
C ARG A 174 -9.96 1.01 7.21
N SER A 175 -9.14 0.78 8.24
CA SER A 175 -9.54 0.84 9.65
C SER A 175 -9.20 2.21 10.22
N MET A 176 -10.07 2.78 11.04
CA MET A 176 -9.77 4.05 11.72
C MET A 176 -8.64 3.84 12.75
N PRO A 177 -7.76 4.84 13.03
CA PRO A 177 -6.65 4.62 13.96
C PRO A 177 -7.10 4.12 15.35
N GLU A 178 -6.42 3.12 15.90
CA GLU A 178 -6.75 2.48 17.19
C GLU A 178 -6.77 3.47 18.36
N ALA A 179 -5.86 4.45 18.32
CA ALA A 179 -5.81 5.53 19.31
C ALA A 179 -7.12 6.34 19.34
N TRP A 180 -7.76 6.55 18.19
CA TRP A 180 -9.02 7.28 18.10
C TRP A 180 -10.14 6.55 18.87
N TYR A 181 -10.24 5.23 18.71
CA TYR A 181 -11.23 4.43 19.47
C TYR A 181 -10.95 4.47 20.97
N THR A 182 -9.67 4.38 21.36
CA THR A 182 -9.26 4.40 22.76
C THR A 182 -9.59 5.75 23.40
N ASP A 183 -9.31 6.85 22.72
CA ASP A 183 -9.59 8.21 23.17
C ASP A 183 -11.10 8.46 23.22
N PHE A 184 -11.85 8.08 22.17
CA PHE A 184 -13.30 8.22 22.12
C PHE A 184 -14.02 7.43 23.21
N ILE A 185 -13.62 6.17 23.45
CA ILE A 185 -14.16 5.36 24.55
C ILE A 185 -13.80 5.99 25.89
N SER A 186 -12.56 6.48 26.05
CA SER A 186 -12.14 7.15 27.29
C SER A 186 -12.95 8.43 27.55
N GLU A 187 -13.26 9.21 26.50
CA GLU A 187 -14.13 10.38 26.57
C GLU A 187 -15.57 10.01 26.89
N LEU A 188 -16.13 8.96 26.28
CA LEU A 188 -17.47 8.44 26.58
C LEU A 188 -17.57 7.94 28.03
N ILE A 189 -16.57 7.20 28.52
CA ILE A 189 -16.51 6.77 29.92
C ILE A 189 -16.44 8.00 30.82
N ARG A 190 -15.60 8.99 30.49
CA ARG A 190 -15.50 10.22 31.28
C ARG A 190 -16.84 10.97 31.30
N SER A 191 -17.55 11.10 30.17
CA SER A 191 -18.83 11.80 30.12
C SER A 191 -19.96 11.05 30.84
N HIS A 192 -19.96 9.71 30.81
CA HIS A 192 -21.01 8.90 31.44
C HIS A 192 -20.76 8.52 32.91
N PHE A 193 -19.53 8.63 33.44
CA PHE A 193 -19.26 8.40 34.88
C PHE A 193 -19.52 9.61 35.78
N PHE A 194 -19.69 10.82 35.23
CA PHE A 194 -20.04 12.03 36.03
C PHE A 194 -21.55 12.27 36.21
N GLU A 195 -22.42 11.36 35.72
CA GLU A 195 -23.88 11.47 35.87
C GLU A 195 -24.50 10.43 36.84
N ILE A 196 -23.72 9.85 37.77
CA ILE A 196 -24.32 9.09 38.87
C ILE A 196 -24.42 10.01 40.10
N PRO A 197 -25.60 10.58 40.43
CA PRO A 197 -25.76 11.23 41.72
C PRO A 197 -25.61 10.14 42.78
N MET A 198 -24.62 10.29 43.66
CA MET A 198 -24.56 9.53 44.89
C MET A 198 -25.85 9.79 45.66
N ARG A 199 -26.79 8.84 45.65
CA ARG A 199 -27.95 8.89 46.54
C ARG A 199 -27.45 8.66 47.96
N SER A 200 -27.55 9.70 48.78
CA SER A 200 -27.47 9.67 50.25
C SER A 200 -28.62 8.86 50.85
#